data_AF-A0A7R9TMN8-F1
#
_entry.id   AF-A0A7R9TMN8-F1
#
_cell.length_a   1.000
_cell.length_b   1.000
_cell.length_c   1.000
_cell.angle_alpha   90.00
_cell.angle_beta   90.00
_cell.angle_gamma   90.00
#
_symmetry.space_group_name_H-M   'P 1'
#
loop_
_entity.id
_entity.type
_entity.pdbx_description
1 polymer ?
#
loop_
_entity_poly.entity_id
_entity_poly.type
_entity_poly.pdbx_seq_one_letter_code
_entity_poly.pdbx_strand_id
1 'polypeptide(L)'
;DEEDEDEEPSSLGGDDYVDPDELVAKESPSAPVAAAESEERFLSSARPLPKSVYARADQLVNVPGFPRSPPLVLSATRPKAYLFRNFLTEEECRHLIALAKAQLAPSTVVADGGKKSTKSGIRTSAGMFLTKGQTPTVRMVEERVAAAVGLPEENGEGMQILRYEHGQKYDPHYDYFHDKINPSPNRGGQRMATMLIYLKDTEEGGETIFPNAKKPEGFHDGEKDGAFSDCAKRGLPVKSKRGDAVLFWSLTSDYKLDEGSLHGACPVLRGEKWTAVKWIRVAKFDGRFTGELPMPSLTRGDRAAVDATARCVDEWDECAEWARKGWCERNPEFMTGVNGARDSKGPACAVSCGAPCPPLPPGSA
;
A
#
# COMPACT_ATOMS: atom_id res chain seq x y z
N ASP A 1 -58.69 24.06 -53.91
CA ASP A 1 -57.28 23.91 -54.31
C ASP A 1 -56.49 23.82 -53.01
N GLU A 2 -56.74 22.84 -52.14
CA GLU A 2 -56.63 21.36 -52.23
C GLU A 2 -55.43 20.91 -51.38
N GLU A 3 -55.50 19.65 -50.92
CA GLU A 3 -54.70 19.09 -49.83
C GLU A 3 -53.47 18.32 -50.39
N ASP A 4 -53.10 17.22 -49.72
CA ASP A 4 -52.04 16.24 -50.06
C ASP A 4 -50.61 16.70 -49.72
N GLU A 5 -49.91 16.18 -48.71
CA GLU A 5 -49.62 14.79 -48.28
C GLU A 5 -48.52 14.07 -49.10
N ASP A 6 -47.63 13.43 -48.32
CA ASP A 6 -46.92 12.17 -48.57
C ASP A 6 -45.52 12.02 -49.23
N GLU A 7 -44.70 11.32 -48.42
CA GLU A 7 -43.77 10.21 -48.70
C GLU A 7 -42.30 10.41 -49.19
N GLU A 8 -41.40 9.76 -48.43
CA GLU A 8 -40.05 9.32 -48.84
C GLU A 8 -40.15 8.00 -49.68
N PRO A 9 -39.11 7.14 -49.79
CA PRO A 9 -37.67 7.34 -50.01
C PRO A 9 -37.21 6.61 -51.30
N SER A 10 -35.95 6.77 -51.71
CA SER A 10 -35.28 5.73 -52.52
C SER A 10 -33.76 5.68 -52.35
N SER A 11 -33.21 4.49 -52.56
CA SER A 11 -31.84 4.08 -52.30
C SER A 11 -31.06 3.79 -53.60
N LEU A 12 -29.91 3.09 -53.48
CA LEU A 12 -28.94 2.73 -54.53
C LEU A 12 -27.93 3.86 -54.87
N GLY A 13 -26.62 3.61 -54.93
CA GLY A 13 -25.86 2.38 -54.68
C GLY A 13 -24.35 2.67 -54.78
N GLY A 14 -23.49 1.74 -54.36
CA GLY A 14 -22.04 1.94 -54.33
C GLY A 14 -21.32 0.84 -53.56
N ASP A 15 -21.04 -0.27 -54.25
CA ASP A 15 -20.47 -1.48 -53.69
C ASP A 15 -18.95 -1.38 -53.47
N ASP A 16 -18.46 -2.08 -52.45
CA ASP A 16 -17.11 -2.68 -52.44
C ASP A 16 -17.15 -3.93 -51.54
N TYR A 17 -17.35 -5.08 -52.17
CA TYR A 17 -17.38 -6.41 -51.53
C TYR A 17 -16.05 -7.11 -51.82
N VAL A 18 -15.34 -7.56 -50.80
CA VAL A 18 -14.07 -8.29 -50.94
C VAL A 18 -14.27 -9.77 -50.61
N ASP A 19 -13.78 -10.62 -51.51
CA ASP A 19 -14.03 -12.05 -51.64
C ASP A 19 -13.43 -12.89 -50.47
N PRO A 20 -14.19 -13.83 -49.88
CA PRO A 20 -13.71 -14.68 -48.80
C PRO A 20 -13.46 -16.15 -49.22
N ASP A 21 -12.33 -16.46 -49.87
CA ASP A 21 -11.64 -17.78 -49.75
C ASP A 21 -10.29 -17.83 -50.50
N GLU A 22 -9.24 -17.24 -49.93
CA GLU A 22 -7.84 -17.58 -50.30
C GLU A 22 -7.05 -18.05 -49.06
N LEU A 23 -7.31 -19.29 -48.66
CA LEU A 23 -6.61 -20.00 -47.60
C LEU A 23 -5.58 -21.01 -48.13
N VAL A 24 -4.57 -21.24 -47.27
CA VAL A 24 -3.51 -22.29 -47.26
C VAL A 24 -2.14 -21.86 -47.81
N ALA A 25 -1.01 -21.95 -47.06
CA ALA A 25 -0.78 -22.04 -45.60
C ALA A 25 0.73 -21.85 -45.27
N LYS A 26 1.04 -21.46 -44.01
CA LYS A 26 2.36 -21.53 -43.30
C LYS A 26 3.39 -20.47 -43.76
N GLU A 27 4.11 -19.74 -42.91
CA GLU A 27 4.69 -20.06 -41.60
C GLU A 27 4.73 -18.85 -40.62
N SER A 28 4.87 -19.12 -39.33
CA SER A 28 5.37 -18.22 -38.27
C SER A 28 6.69 -18.83 -37.74
N PRO A 29 7.65 -18.10 -37.11
CA PRO A 29 7.41 -17.07 -36.08
C PRO A 29 8.42 -15.89 -36.00
N SER A 30 8.15 -14.90 -35.13
CA SER A 30 9.04 -14.55 -34.00
C SER A 30 8.56 -13.31 -33.23
N ALA A 31 8.08 -13.51 -32.01
CA ALA A 31 7.90 -12.44 -31.03
C ALA A 31 8.60 -12.79 -29.69
N PRO A 32 9.91 -12.50 -29.56
CA PRO A 32 10.58 -12.55 -28.26
C PRO A 32 11.15 -11.19 -27.78
N VAL A 33 11.32 -10.20 -28.68
CA VAL A 33 12.11 -8.98 -28.38
C VAL A 33 11.36 -8.00 -27.46
N ALA A 34 10.08 -7.71 -27.76
CA ALA A 34 9.32 -6.67 -27.07
C ALA A 34 9.00 -6.98 -25.59
N ALA A 35 8.99 -8.26 -25.19
CA ALA A 35 8.79 -8.66 -23.80
C ALA A 35 10.05 -8.41 -22.96
N ALA A 36 11.21 -8.83 -23.45
CA ALA A 36 12.50 -8.63 -22.78
C ALA A 36 12.81 -7.13 -22.59
N GLU A 37 12.54 -6.29 -23.60
CA GLU A 37 12.69 -4.83 -23.50
C GLU A 37 11.79 -4.21 -22.42
N SER A 38 10.65 -4.84 -22.08
CA SER A 38 9.76 -4.35 -21.02
C SER A 38 10.27 -4.69 -19.61
N GLU A 39 10.89 -5.86 -19.46
CA GLU A 39 11.40 -6.36 -18.18
C GLU A 39 12.71 -5.63 -17.80
N GLU A 40 13.63 -5.49 -18.75
CA GLU A 40 14.87 -4.72 -18.56
C GLU A 40 14.58 -3.24 -18.27
N ARG A 41 13.52 -2.68 -18.88
CA ARG A 41 13.07 -1.29 -18.62
C ARG A 41 12.37 -1.13 -17.27
N PHE A 42 11.68 -2.15 -16.76
CA PHE A 42 11.15 -2.15 -15.40
C PHE A 42 12.29 -2.23 -14.37
N LEU A 43 13.20 -3.20 -14.53
CA LEU A 43 14.35 -3.41 -13.64
C LEU A 43 15.36 -2.25 -13.66
N SER A 44 15.54 -1.55 -14.78
CA SER A 44 16.36 -0.32 -14.85
C SER A 44 15.61 0.94 -14.39
N SER A 45 14.27 0.97 -14.45
CA SER A 45 13.46 2.06 -13.86
C SER A 45 13.34 1.97 -12.33
N ALA A 46 13.63 0.79 -11.76
CA ALA A 46 13.86 0.61 -10.33
C ALA A 46 15.17 1.30 -9.90
N ARG A 47 15.14 2.64 -9.89
CA ARG A 47 16.06 3.45 -9.07
C ARG A 47 16.09 2.79 -7.68
N PRO A 48 17.28 2.51 -7.11
CA PRO A 48 17.36 1.74 -5.87
C PRO A 48 16.46 2.38 -4.82
N LEU A 49 15.53 1.58 -4.27
CA LEU A 49 14.55 2.03 -3.29
C LEU A 49 15.25 2.89 -2.24
N PRO A 50 14.68 4.05 -1.85
CA PRO A 50 15.36 4.97 -0.95
C PRO A 50 15.88 4.30 0.32
N LYS A 51 17.21 4.30 0.48
CA LYS A 51 17.88 3.70 1.65
C LYS A 51 17.35 4.25 2.98
N SER A 52 16.87 5.50 2.98
CA SER A 52 15.92 6.06 3.96
C SER A 52 15.39 7.41 3.43
N VAL A 53 14.58 8.11 4.24
CA VAL A 53 14.32 9.55 4.03
C VAL A 53 15.60 10.39 4.21
N TYR A 54 16.42 10.08 5.21
CA TYR A 54 17.68 10.80 5.49
C TYR A 54 18.71 10.63 4.38
N ALA A 55 18.77 9.45 3.73
CA ALA A 55 19.63 9.20 2.57
C ALA A 55 19.29 10.06 1.33
N ARG A 56 18.23 10.87 1.40
CA ARG A 56 17.80 11.82 0.37
C ARG A 56 17.58 13.23 0.91
N ALA A 57 18.03 13.56 2.12
CA ALA A 57 17.78 14.86 2.75
C ALA A 57 18.12 16.04 1.80
N ASP A 58 19.26 15.98 1.12
CA ASP A 58 19.73 17.00 0.16
C ASP A 58 18.86 17.13 -1.10
N GLN A 59 18.06 16.10 -1.43
CA GLN A 59 17.08 16.16 -2.52
C GLN A 59 15.78 16.83 -2.03
N LEU A 60 15.43 16.62 -0.76
CA LEU A 60 14.18 17.08 -0.16
C LEU A 60 14.19 18.58 0.17
N VAL A 61 15.35 19.19 0.46
CA VAL A 61 15.45 20.64 0.74
C VAL A 61 15.02 21.53 -0.43
N ASN A 62 15.04 20.99 -1.66
CA ASN A 62 14.63 21.70 -2.88
C ASN A 62 13.14 21.50 -3.24
N VAL A 63 12.41 20.65 -2.49
CA VAL A 63 10.99 20.38 -2.75
C VAL A 63 10.14 21.51 -2.16
N PRO A 64 9.26 22.17 -2.94
CA PRO A 64 8.47 23.30 -2.46
C PRO A 64 7.62 22.99 -1.21
N GLY A 65 7.85 23.78 -0.16
CA GLY A 65 7.16 23.64 1.13
C GLY A 65 7.57 22.40 1.96
N PHE A 66 8.63 21.67 1.58
CA PHE A 66 9.10 20.54 2.38
C PHE A 66 9.73 21.02 3.70
N PRO A 67 9.51 20.32 4.83
CA PRO A 67 10.11 20.68 6.12
C PRO A 67 11.64 20.78 6.07
N ARG A 68 12.18 21.89 6.57
CA ARG A 68 13.64 22.06 6.74
C ARG A 68 14.20 21.25 7.91
N SER A 69 13.38 20.94 8.91
CA SER A 69 13.75 20.07 10.02
C SER A 69 13.76 18.61 9.56
N PRO A 70 14.79 17.81 9.90
CA PRO A 70 14.74 16.37 9.66
C PRO A 70 13.54 15.75 10.39
N PRO A 71 12.90 14.71 9.82
CA PRO A 71 11.83 14.02 10.52
C PRO A 71 12.37 13.30 11.77
N LEU A 72 11.48 13.06 12.73
CA LEU A 72 11.76 12.22 13.90
C LEU A 72 11.55 10.74 13.55
N VAL A 73 12.44 9.85 13.99
CA VAL A 73 12.25 8.40 13.86
C VAL A 73 11.26 7.94 14.94
N LEU A 74 10.05 7.56 14.54
CA LEU A 74 9.10 6.91 15.44
C LEU A 74 9.47 5.44 15.62
N SER A 75 9.76 4.74 14.52
CA SER A 75 10.35 3.40 14.57
C SER A 75 11.22 3.17 13.34
N ALA A 76 12.37 2.54 13.55
CA ALA A 76 13.37 2.37 12.49
C ALA A 76 13.11 1.14 11.60
N THR A 77 12.40 0.12 12.12
CA THR A 77 12.42 -1.24 11.56
C THR A 77 11.09 -1.97 11.52
N ARG A 78 10.22 -1.83 12.53
CA ARG A 78 8.94 -2.57 12.62
C ARG A 78 7.88 -1.71 13.34
N PRO A 79 7.07 -0.93 12.61
CA PRO A 79 7.22 -0.62 11.19
C PRO A 79 8.37 0.37 10.99
N LYS A 80 8.81 0.60 9.76
CA LYS A 80 9.52 1.85 9.47
C LYS A 80 8.52 2.99 9.58
N ALA A 81 8.77 3.99 10.43
CA ALA A 81 7.87 5.11 10.66
C ALA A 81 8.62 6.40 11.04
N TYR A 82 8.22 7.51 10.40
CA TYR A 82 8.79 8.84 10.58
C TYR A 82 7.70 9.89 10.83
N LEU A 83 7.98 10.87 11.70
CA LEU A 83 7.13 12.04 11.95
C LEU A 83 7.79 13.29 11.39
N PHE A 84 7.14 13.89 10.39
CA PHE A 84 7.48 15.21 9.86
C PHE A 84 6.73 16.27 10.65
N ARG A 85 7.45 17.22 11.25
CA ARG A 85 6.84 18.41 11.85
C ARG A 85 6.60 19.48 10.78
N ASN A 86 5.45 20.16 10.81
CA ASN A 86 5.06 21.22 9.86
C ASN A 86 5.17 20.80 8.37
N PHE A 87 4.73 19.58 8.03
CA PHE A 87 4.72 19.05 6.66
C PHE A 87 3.78 19.82 5.72
N LEU A 88 2.66 20.33 6.25
CA LEU A 88 1.79 21.30 5.59
C LEU A 88 1.80 22.63 6.33
N THR A 89 1.56 23.71 5.58
CA THR A 89 1.22 25.02 6.14
C THR A 89 -0.21 25.05 6.69
N GLU A 90 -0.53 26.04 7.52
CA GLU A 90 -1.89 26.20 8.04
C GLU A 90 -2.89 26.47 6.90
N GLU A 91 -2.48 27.22 5.88
CA GLU A 91 -3.24 27.55 4.69
C GLU A 91 -3.57 26.30 3.87
N GLU A 92 -2.59 25.40 3.67
CA GLU A 92 -2.79 24.10 3.03
C GLU A 92 -3.77 23.23 3.82
N CYS A 93 -3.63 23.15 5.14
CA CYS A 93 -4.57 22.42 6.00
C CYS A 93 -6.00 22.98 5.91
N ARG A 94 -6.18 24.31 5.99
CA ARG A 94 -7.49 24.96 5.87
C ARG A 94 -8.12 24.71 4.50
N HIS A 95 -7.32 24.76 3.42
CA HIS A 95 -7.78 24.49 2.05
C HIS A 95 -8.29 23.05 1.87
N LEU A 96 -7.54 22.05 2.35
CA LEU A 96 -7.97 20.64 2.27
C LEU A 96 -9.25 20.38 3.09
N ILE A 97 -9.39 21.00 4.27
CA ILE A 97 -10.63 20.93 5.07
C ILE A 97 -11.80 21.62 4.33
N ALA A 98 -11.57 22.77 3.68
CA ALA A 98 -12.60 23.51 2.96
C ALA A 98 -13.15 22.72 1.76
N LEU A 99 -12.27 22.11 0.96
CA LEU A 99 -12.67 21.19 -0.10
C LEU A 99 -13.51 20.02 0.44
N ALA A 100 -13.12 19.49 1.61
CA ALA A 100 -13.78 18.32 2.17
C ALA A 100 -15.15 18.57 2.78
N LYS A 101 -15.37 19.73 3.41
CA LYS A 101 -16.65 20.08 4.06
C LYS A 101 -17.86 20.01 3.12
N ALA A 102 -17.67 20.20 1.81
CA ALA A 102 -18.74 20.11 0.83
C ALA A 102 -19.19 18.68 0.50
N GLN A 103 -18.39 17.65 0.83
CA GLN A 103 -18.59 16.26 0.33
C GLN A 103 -18.41 15.18 1.40
N LEU A 104 -18.29 15.52 2.69
CA LEU A 104 -18.15 14.55 3.77
C LEU A 104 -19.40 13.65 3.89
N ALA A 105 -19.18 12.33 3.85
CA ALA A 105 -20.18 11.31 4.16
C ALA A 105 -19.65 10.35 5.26
N PRO A 106 -20.49 9.57 5.96
CA PRO A 106 -20.01 8.56 6.90
C PRO A 106 -19.04 7.57 6.23
N SER A 107 -17.90 7.30 6.87
CA SER A 107 -16.84 6.46 6.30
C SER A 107 -17.28 5.01 6.15
N THR A 108 -16.70 4.34 5.16
CA THR A 108 -16.81 2.88 4.99
C THR A 108 -15.44 2.21 5.12
N VAL A 109 -15.46 0.91 5.38
CA VAL A 109 -14.28 0.04 5.30
C VAL A 109 -14.33 -0.79 4.02
N VAL A 110 -13.18 -1.04 3.41
CA VAL A 110 -13.07 -1.99 2.29
C VAL A 110 -13.35 -3.39 2.84
N ALA A 111 -14.22 -4.15 2.17
CA ALA A 111 -14.58 -5.50 2.60
C ALA A 111 -13.71 -6.55 1.88
N ASP A 112 -13.41 -7.64 2.60
CA ASP A 112 -12.64 -8.76 2.06
C ASP A 112 -13.37 -9.43 0.89
N GLY A 113 -12.59 -9.89 -0.10
CA GLY A 113 -13.10 -10.68 -1.23
C GLY A 113 -14.00 -9.90 -2.19
N GLY A 114 -13.71 -8.62 -2.43
CA GLY A 114 -14.40 -7.79 -3.45
C GLY A 114 -15.84 -7.40 -3.12
N LYS A 115 -16.30 -7.62 -1.87
CA LYS A 115 -17.65 -7.23 -1.43
C LYS A 115 -17.77 -5.70 -1.32
N LYS A 116 -19.01 -5.18 -1.44
CA LYS A 116 -19.27 -3.74 -1.28
C LYS A 116 -18.83 -3.25 0.11
N SER A 117 -18.12 -2.12 0.14
CA SER A 117 -17.67 -1.43 1.36
C SER A 117 -18.84 -1.14 2.31
N THR A 118 -18.68 -1.45 3.59
CA THR A 118 -19.76 -1.34 4.59
C THR A 118 -19.49 -0.22 5.61
N LYS A 119 -20.56 0.32 6.21
CA LYS A 119 -20.46 1.09 7.46
C LYS A 119 -20.16 0.12 8.60
N SER A 120 -19.24 0.46 9.50
CA SER A 120 -18.79 -0.43 10.56
C SER A 120 -18.55 0.33 11.87
N GLY A 121 -18.87 -0.30 13.02
CA GLY A 121 -18.54 0.25 14.35
C GLY A 121 -17.03 0.33 14.64
N ILE A 122 -16.21 -0.30 13.79
CA ILE A 122 -14.74 -0.27 13.82
C ILE A 122 -14.22 1.12 13.41
N ARG A 123 -14.88 1.78 12.44
CA ARG A 123 -14.50 3.09 11.89
C ARG A 123 -15.70 4.03 11.88
N THR A 124 -15.73 4.97 12.82
CA THR A 124 -16.90 5.84 13.05
C THR A 124 -16.76 7.27 12.52
N SER A 125 -15.70 7.55 11.74
CA SER A 125 -15.43 8.85 11.11
C SER A 125 -16.38 9.22 9.96
N ALA A 126 -16.46 10.50 9.61
CA ALA A 126 -16.85 10.93 8.26
C ALA A 126 -15.61 11.03 7.34
N GLY A 127 -15.79 10.86 6.02
CA GLY A 127 -14.70 10.90 5.05
C GLY A 127 -15.13 11.08 3.60
N MET A 128 -14.16 11.42 2.75
CA MET A 128 -14.31 11.59 1.29
C MET A 128 -12.94 11.50 0.58
N PHE A 129 -12.91 11.29 -0.73
CA PHE A 129 -11.68 11.23 -1.54
C PHE A 129 -11.53 12.43 -2.48
N LEU A 130 -10.44 13.19 -2.35
CA LEU A 130 -10.11 14.26 -3.28
C LEU A 130 -9.64 13.66 -4.61
N THR A 131 -9.97 14.33 -5.70
CA THR A 131 -9.42 13.99 -7.02
C THR A 131 -7.93 14.33 -7.04
N LYS A 132 -7.10 13.46 -7.64
CA LYS A 132 -5.66 13.75 -7.82
C LYS A 132 -5.50 15.07 -8.56
N GLY A 133 -4.63 15.95 -8.06
CA GLY A 133 -4.38 17.27 -8.63
C GLY A 133 -5.59 18.22 -8.70
N GLN A 134 -6.67 17.98 -7.94
CA GLN A 134 -7.94 18.74 -8.00
C GLN A 134 -7.76 20.27 -7.91
N THR A 135 -6.73 20.72 -7.21
CA THR A 135 -6.31 22.13 -7.17
C THR A 135 -4.78 22.18 -7.18
N PRO A 136 -4.14 23.31 -7.53
CA PRO A 136 -2.68 23.46 -7.45
C PRO A 136 -2.13 23.11 -6.06
N THR A 137 -2.83 23.49 -4.99
CA THR A 137 -2.50 23.13 -3.60
C THR A 137 -2.51 21.62 -3.38
N VAL A 138 -3.55 20.92 -3.84
CA VAL A 138 -3.64 19.45 -3.72
C VAL A 138 -2.47 18.79 -4.46
N ARG A 139 -2.18 19.21 -5.70
CA ARG A 139 -1.04 18.69 -6.47
C ARG A 139 0.29 18.89 -5.76
N MET A 140 0.59 20.11 -5.27
CA MET A 140 1.84 20.38 -4.54
C MET A 140 1.99 19.50 -3.29
N VAL A 141 0.89 19.20 -2.58
CA VAL A 141 0.92 18.27 -1.45
C VAL A 141 1.18 16.84 -1.92
N GLU A 142 0.56 16.40 -3.01
CA GLU A 142 0.78 15.05 -3.57
C GLU A 142 2.23 14.87 -4.06
N GLU A 143 2.80 15.87 -4.73
CA GLU A 143 4.23 15.95 -5.10
C GLU A 143 5.14 15.89 -3.86
N ARG A 144 4.82 16.65 -2.80
CA ARG A 144 5.57 16.67 -1.53
C ARG A 144 5.53 15.31 -0.82
N VAL A 145 4.39 14.61 -0.88
CA VAL A 145 4.26 13.24 -0.34
C VAL A 145 5.05 12.24 -1.19
N ALA A 146 4.96 12.31 -2.51
CA ALA A 146 5.75 11.47 -3.42
C ALA A 146 7.26 11.64 -3.13
N ALA A 147 7.72 12.88 -2.97
CA ALA A 147 9.08 13.18 -2.54
C ALA A 147 9.40 12.60 -1.15
N ALA A 148 8.56 12.79 -0.12
CA ALA A 148 8.79 12.25 1.22
C ALA A 148 8.98 10.72 1.21
N VAL A 149 8.09 10.00 0.52
CA VAL A 149 8.13 8.53 0.37
C VAL A 149 9.31 8.09 -0.50
N GLY A 150 9.61 8.85 -1.56
CA GLY A 150 10.61 8.53 -2.57
C GLY A 150 10.13 7.52 -3.61
N LEU A 151 8.83 7.59 -3.93
CA LEU A 151 8.18 6.83 -4.99
C LEU A 151 7.47 7.81 -5.96
N PRO A 152 7.18 7.41 -7.21
CA PRO A 152 6.46 8.26 -8.16
C PRO A 152 5.08 8.70 -7.62
N GLU A 153 4.62 9.89 -8.03
CA GLU A 153 3.31 10.42 -7.60
C GLU A 153 2.14 9.56 -8.14
N GLU A 154 2.37 8.89 -9.24
CA GLU A 154 1.43 7.99 -9.90
C GLU A 154 1.16 6.72 -9.09
N ASN A 155 2.05 6.33 -8.15
CA ASN A 155 1.79 5.26 -7.18
C ASN A 155 0.75 5.66 -6.11
N GLY A 156 0.48 6.96 -5.94
CA GLY A 156 -0.45 7.46 -4.92
C GLY A 156 -1.92 7.32 -5.34
N GLU A 157 -2.74 6.73 -4.47
CA GLU A 157 -4.22 6.77 -4.55
C GLU A 157 -4.75 8.21 -4.41
N GLY A 158 -6.04 8.44 -4.63
CA GLY A 158 -6.67 9.73 -4.27
C GLY A 158 -6.55 10.00 -2.76
N MET A 159 -6.35 11.26 -2.38
CA MET A 159 -6.16 11.64 -0.97
C MET A 159 -7.48 11.59 -0.21
N GLN A 160 -7.58 10.75 0.84
CA GLN A 160 -8.79 10.62 1.65
C GLN A 160 -8.77 11.63 2.80
N ILE A 161 -9.73 12.55 2.84
CA ILE A 161 -9.93 13.47 3.97
C ILE A 161 -10.92 12.86 4.95
N LEU A 162 -10.64 12.95 6.25
CA LEU A 162 -11.41 12.36 7.34
C LEU A 162 -11.68 13.38 8.45
N ARG A 163 -12.87 13.28 9.06
CA ARG A 163 -13.27 13.98 10.29
C ARG A 163 -13.67 12.96 11.35
N TYR A 164 -13.17 13.14 12.57
CA TYR A 164 -13.63 12.44 13.77
C TYR A 164 -14.15 13.45 14.78
N GLU A 165 -15.40 13.27 15.20
CA GLU A 165 -16.06 14.01 16.27
C GLU A 165 -15.85 13.33 17.63
N HIS A 166 -16.36 13.92 18.70
CA HIS A 166 -16.31 13.34 20.06
C HIS A 166 -16.77 11.88 20.08
N GLY A 167 -15.97 11.01 20.71
CA GLY A 167 -16.17 9.56 20.79
C GLY A 167 -15.84 8.78 19.50
N GLN A 168 -15.71 9.43 18.34
CA GLN A 168 -15.38 8.74 17.09
C GLN A 168 -13.91 8.27 17.08
N LYS A 169 -13.67 7.10 16.50
CA LYS A 169 -12.41 6.37 16.54
C LYS A 169 -12.18 5.57 15.25
N TYR A 170 -11.00 4.98 15.13
CA TYR A 170 -10.75 3.86 14.22
C TYR A 170 -9.95 2.80 14.98
N ASP A 171 -10.52 1.61 15.17
CA ASP A 171 -9.80 0.52 15.85
C ASP A 171 -8.54 0.07 15.07
N PRO A 172 -7.56 -0.55 15.73
CA PRO A 172 -6.31 -0.95 15.09
C PRO A 172 -6.53 -1.87 13.88
N HIS A 173 -5.92 -1.51 12.75
CA HIS A 173 -6.04 -2.20 11.47
C HIS A 173 -4.74 -2.04 10.65
N TYR A 174 -4.71 -2.70 9.50
CA TYR A 174 -3.64 -2.58 8.52
C TYR A 174 -4.14 -1.82 7.30
N ASP A 175 -3.25 -1.03 6.68
CA ASP A 175 -3.56 -0.35 5.42
C ASP A 175 -3.37 -1.24 4.19
N TYR A 176 -2.52 -2.27 4.29
CA TYR A 176 -2.38 -3.32 3.29
C TYR A 176 -3.61 -4.21 3.25
N PHE A 177 -3.90 -4.79 2.08
CA PHE A 177 -5.01 -5.73 1.92
C PHE A 177 -4.56 -7.16 2.26
N HIS A 178 -5.46 -7.92 2.88
CA HIS A 178 -5.25 -9.34 3.18
C HIS A 178 -5.74 -10.29 2.09
N ASP A 179 -6.60 -9.82 1.18
CA ASP A 179 -7.20 -10.63 0.11
C ASP A 179 -6.43 -10.52 -1.21
N LYS A 180 -6.62 -11.49 -2.11
CA LYS A 180 -5.94 -11.54 -3.43
C LYS A 180 -6.54 -10.57 -4.49
N ILE A 181 -7.62 -9.83 -4.19
CA ILE A 181 -8.40 -9.04 -5.18
C ILE A 181 -8.14 -7.52 -5.08
N ASN A 182 -8.27 -6.93 -3.89
CA ASN A 182 -8.02 -5.50 -3.66
C ASN A 182 -6.59 -5.00 -3.98
N PRO A 183 -5.53 -5.83 -3.85
CA PRO A 183 -4.20 -5.51 -4.36
C PRO A 183 -4.03 -5.64 -5.89
N SER A 184 -5.06 -5.89 -6.68
CA SER A 184 -4.97 -6.19 -8.13
C SER A 184 -3.90 -5.38 -8.89
N PRO A 185 -3.06 -5.99 -9.77
CA PRO A 185 -1.97 -5.30 -10.47
C PRO A 185 -2.38 -4.04 -11.24
N ASN A 186 -3.55 -4.05 -11.89
CA ASN A 186 -4.11 -2.87 -12.57
C ASN A 186 -4.41 -1.68 -11.63
N ARG A 187 -4.45 -1.91 -10.32
CA ARG A 187 -4.56 -0.91 -9.25
C ARG A 187 -3.23 -0.77 -8.49
N GLY A 188 -2.11 -0.94 -9.18
CA GLY A 188 -0.77 -0.66 -8.66
C GLY A 188 -0.24 -1.66 -7.62
N GLY A 189 -0.91 -2.79 -7.40
CA GLY A 189 -0.44 -3.78 -6.45
C GLY A 189 -0.84 -3.51 -5.00
N GLN A 190 -0.04 -3.99 -4.05
CA GLN A 190 -0.24 -3.80 -2.61
C GLN A 190 0.02 -2.35 -2.19
N ARG A 191 -0.57 -1.90 -1.07
CA ARG A 191 -0.17 -0.64 -0.43
C ARG A 191 1.16 -0.82 0.29
N MET A 192 2.19 -0.11 -0.16
CA MET A 192 3.53 -0.16 0.41
C MET A 192 3.68 0.77 1.62
N ALA A 193 3.11 1.97 1.54
CA ALA A 193 3.28 3.01 2.54
C ALA A 193 2.05 3.91 2.64
N THR A 194 1.93 4.58 3.79
CA THR A 194 0.87 5.54 4.09
C THR A 194 1.48 6.81 4.61
N MET A 195 1.05 7.94 4.06
CA MET A 195 1.22 9.26 4.67
C MET A 195 -0.10 9.67 5.33
N LEU A 196 -0.07 9.86 6.65
CA LEU A 196 -1.17 10.39 7.44
C LEU A 196 -0.82 11.81 7.91
N ILE A 197 -1.52 12.81 7.37
CA ILE A 197 -1.30 14.23 7.67
C ILE A 197 -2.41 14.72 8.60
N TYR A 198 -2.06 15.44 9.66
CA TYR A 198 -3.02 16.08 10.57
C TYR A 198 -3.38 17.48 10.05
N LEU A 199 -4.68 17.72 9.82
CA LEU A 199 -5.18 18.99 9.28
C LEU A 199 -5.71 19.93 10.38
N LYS A 200 -5.94 19.41 11.59
CA LYS A 200 -6.38 20.16 12.75
C LYS A 200 -5.78 19.58 14.03
N ASP A 201 -5.47 20.46 14.97
CA ASP A 201 -5.12 20.10 16.34
C ASP A 201 -6.32 19.45 17.04
N THR A 202 -6.12 18.28 17.65
CA THR A 202 -7.12 17.67 18.54
C THR A 202 -6.83 18.10 19.96
N GLU A 203 -7.80 18.69 20.66
CA GLU A 203 -7.60 19.19 22.02
C GLU A 203 -7.33 18.08 23.03
N GLU A 204 -8.06 16.95 22.92
CA GLU A 204 -7.89 15.80 23.80
C GLU A 204 -8.27 14.50 23.09
N GLY A 205 -7.49 13.44 23.32
CA GLY A 205 -7.62 12.18 22.59
C GLY A 205 -7.23 12.30 21.10
N GLY A 206 -7.83 11.46 20.26
CA GLY A 206 -7.63 11.49 18.81
C GLY A 206 -6.21 11.11 18.34
N GLU A 207 -5.37 10.55 19.21
CA GLU A 207 -4.01 10.15 18.82
C GLU A 207 -4.03 9.08 17.71
N THR A 208 -3.00 9.06 16.87
CA THR A 208 -2.69 7.87 16.08
C THR A 208 -1.83 6.95 16.94
N ILE A 209 -2.14 5.66 16.98
CA ILE A 209 -1.39 4.67 17.75
C ILE A 209 -0.84 3.57 16.86
N PHE A 210 0.35 3.07 17.17
CA PHE A 210 0.89 1.84 16.60
C PHE A 210 1.13 0.85 17.75
N PRO A 211 0.19 -0.09 18.04
CA PRO A 211 0.32 -1.03 19.17
C PRO A 211 1.52 -1.96 19.05
N ASN A 212 1.86 -2.37 17.82
CA ASN A 212 2.91 -3.34 17.53
C ASN A 212 4.28 -2.70 17.20
N ALA A 213 4.40 -1.38 17.24
CA ALA A 213 5.63 -0.69 16.85
C ALA A 213 6.76 -0.86 17.88
N LYS A 214 7.94 -1.23 17.40
CA LYS A 214 9.17 -1.20 18.20
C LYS A 214 9.63 0.25 18.39
N LYS A 215 9.39 0.80 19.58
CA LYS A 215 9.92 2.12 19.99
C LYS A 215 11.46 2.07 20.07
N PRO A 216 12.18 3.11 19.63
CA PRO A 216 13.58 3.31 19.99
C PRO A 216 13.76 3.36 21.51
N GLU A 217 14.90 2.89 21.99
CA GLU A 217 15.32 3.12 23.38
C GLU A 217 15.48 4.62 23.61
N GLY A 218 14.97 5.14 24.73
CA GLY A 218 14.96 6.58 25.01
C GLY A 218 14.05 7.40 24.07
N PHE A 219 13.06 6.79 23.41
CA PHE A 219 12.09 7.55 22.62
C PHE A 219 11.29 8.53 23.49
N HIS A 220 11.52 9.82 23.26
CA HIS A 220 10.72 10.93 23.77
C HIS A 220 10.14 11.70 22.57
N ASP A 221 8.82 11.78 22.46
CA ASP A 221 8.12 12.51 21.38
C ASP A 221 8.13 14.05 21.56
N GLY A 222 8.65 14.52 22.69
CA GLY A 222 8.72 15.93 23.09
C GLY A 222 7.42 16.45 23.71
N GLU A 223 6.41 15.60 23.89
CA GLU A 223 5.20 15.95 24.64
C GLU A 223 5.44 15.80 26.16
N LYS A 224 4.70 16.54 26.99
CA LYS A 224 4.83 16.47 28.45
C LYS A 224 4.13 15.24 29.01
N ASP A 225 4.63 14.72 30.13
CA ASP A 225 3.97 13.65 30.88
C ASP A 225 2.50 14.02 31.20
N GLY A 226 1.61 13.05 31.02
CA GLY A 226 0.16 13.25 31.16
C GLY A 226 -0.55 13.79 29.92
N ALA A 227 0.14 14.14 28.83
CA ALA A 227 -0.51 14.63 27.61
C ALA A 227 -1.37 13.57 26.88
N PHE A 228 -1.11 12.27 27.08
CA PHE A 228 -1.69 11.18 26.29
C PHE A 228 -2.91 10.49 26.92
N SER A 229 -3.92 10.21 26.09
CA SER A 229 -5.09 9.42 26.48
C SER A 229 -4.73 7.99 26.91
N ASP A 230 -5.57 7.31 27.68
CA ASP A 230 -5.34 5.90 28.05
C ASP A 230 -5.30 4.97 26.85
N CYS A 231 -6.04 5.31 25.78
CA CYS A 231 -5.95 4.61 24.51
C CYS A 231 -4.53 4.69 23.90
N ALA A 232 -3.90 5.87 24.00
CA ALA A 232 -2.59 6.18 23.45
C ALA A 232 -1.43 5.46 24.17
N LYS A 233 -1.60 5.14 25.46
CA LYS A 233 -0.60 4.40 26.26
C LYS A 233 -0.38 2.95 25.80
N ARG A 234 -1.26 2.39 24.97
CA ARG A 234 -1.25 0.99 24.51
C ARG A 234 -0.33 0.70 23.29
N GLY A 235 0.55 1.64 22.94
CA GLY A 235 1.42 1.52 21.77
C GLY A 235 2.42 2.66 21.68
N LEU A 236 2.94 2.92 20.48
CA LEU A 236 3.60 4.18 20.13
C LEU A 236 2.53 5.20 19.74
N PRO A 237 2.34 6.30 20.49
CA PRO A 237 1.35 7.31 20.17
C PRO A 237 1.95 8.45 19.33
N VAL A 238 1.08 9.11 18.55
CA VAL A 238 1.38 10.37 17.86
C VAL A 238 0.22 11.33 18.07
N LYS A 239 0.53 12.54 18.55
CA LYS A 239 -0.45 13.62 18.71
C LYS A 239 -0.90 14.16 17.35
N SER A 240 -2.20 14.44 17.23
CA SER A 240 -2.76 15.18 16.11
C SER A 240 -2.42 16.66 16.28
N LYS A 241 -1.26 17.07 15.72
CA LYS A 241 -0.83 18.47 15.62
C LYS A 241 -0.91 18.93 14.18
N ARG A 242 -1.65 20.00 13.92
CA ARG A 242 -1.93 20.52 12.58
C ARG A 242 -0.65 20.82 11.80
N GLY A 243 -0.61 20.37 10.55
CA GLY A 243 0.55 20.47 9.68
C GLY A 243 1.50 19.28 9.80
N ASP A 244 1.55 18.56 10.93
CA ASP A 244 2.42 17.40 11.08
C ASP A 244 1.93 16.21 10.24
N ALA A 245 2.85 15.32 9.85
CA ALA A 245 2.55 14.12 9.08
C ALA A 245 3.35 12.90 9.54
N VAL A 246 2.68 11.75 9.63
CA VAL A 246 3.32 10.45 9.88
C VAL A 246 3.41 9.69 8.58
N LEU A 247 4.63 9.32 8.19
CA LEU A 247 4.90 8.39 7.10
C LEU A 247 5.29 7.04 7.70
N PHE A 248 4.57 5.97 7.36
CA PHE A 248 4.91 4.61 7.76
C PHE A 248 4.77 3.62 6.61
N TRP A 249 5.56 2.55 6.66
CA TRP A 249 5.51 1.47 5.69
C TRP A 249 4.62 0.34 6.19
N SER A 250 3.76 -0.12 5.29
CA SER A 250 2.93 -1.32 5.41
C SER A 250 3.69 -2.60 5.05
N LEU A 251 4.82 -2.46 4.32
CA LEU A 251 5.68 -3.55 3.88
C LEU A 251 7.12 -3.37 4.39
N THR A 252 7.80 -4.48 4.64
CA THR A 252 9.24 -4.52 4.91
C THR A 252 10.05 -4.20 3.65
N SER A 253 11.38 -4.04 3.78
CA SER A 253 12.26 -3.78 2.62
C SER A 253 12.38 -4.97 1.65
N ASP A 254 12.06 -6.18 2.10
CA ASP A 254 11.86 -7.39 1.29
C ASP A 254 10.39 -7.60 0.90
N TYR A 255 9.59 -6.52 0.86
CA TYR A 255 8.21 -6.45 0.39
C TYR A 255 7.16 -7.28 1.17
N LYS A 256 7.53 -7.96 2.26
CA LYS A 256 6.60 -8.73 3.10
C LYS A 256 5.70 -7.82 3.93
N LEU A 257 4.53 -8.32 4.33
CA LEU A 257 3.59 -7.59 5.19
C LEU A 257 4.23 -7.29 6.55
N ASP A 258 4.24 -6.02 6.97
CA ASP A 258 4.81 -5.61 8.25
C ASP A 258 3.70 -5.49 9.32
N GLU A 259 3.57 -6.50 10.19
CA GLU A 259 2.62 -6.49 11.31
C GLU A 259 2.88 -5.37 12.34
N GLY A 260 4.06 -4.75 12.32
CA GLY A 260 4.34 -3.53 13.07
C GLY A 260 3.49 -2.34 12.61
N SER A 261 3.06 -2.34 11.34
CA SER A 261 2.20 -1.28 10.75
C SER A 261 0.75 -1.29 11.23
N LEU A 262 0.39 -2.22 12.15
CA LEU A 262 -0.89 -2.19 12.84
C LEU A 262 -1.06 -0.83 13.52
N HIS A 263 -2.08 -0.09 13.13
CA HIS A 263 -2.28 1.27 13.61
C HIS A 263 -3.77 1.61 13.73
N GLY A 264 -4.09 2.59 14.57
CA GLY A 264 -5.47 3.03 14.80
C GLY A 264 -5.56 4.50 15.19
N ALA A 265 -6.78 5.02 15.26
CA ALA A 265 -7.09 6.35 15.78
C ALA A 265 -7.84 6.22 17.10
N CYS A 266 -7.25 6.71 18.18
CA CYS A 266 -7.90 6.79 19.48
C CYS A 266 -9.16 7.65 19.44
N PRO A 267 -10.14 7.41 20.34
CA PRO A 267 -11.33 8.25 20.46
C PRO A 267 -10.95 9.72 20.65
N VAL A 268 -11.62 10.62 19.94
CA VAL A 268 -11.55 12.06 20.25
C VAL A 268 -12.31 12.30 21.56
N LEU A 269 -11.63 12.85 22.56
CA LEU A 269 -12.22 13.17 23.86
C LEU A 269 -12.71 14.62 23.90
N ARG A 270 -11.97 15.56 23.27
CA ARG A 270 -12.39 16.96 23.12
C ARG A 270 -11.93 17.54 21.78
N GLY A 271 -12.76 18.43 21.23
CA GLY A 271 -12.58 19.03 19.90
C GLY A 271 -13.01 18.07 18.77
N GLU A 272 -12.30 18.14 17.64
CA GLU A 272 -12.48 17.28 16.47
C GLU A 272 -11.12 17.01 15.81
N LYS A 273 -10.90 15.80 15.31
CA LYS A 273 -9.69 15.43 14.55
C LYS A 273 -9.98 15.52 13.06
N TRP A 274 -9.11 16.18 12.30
CA TRP A 274 -9.12 16.12 10.84
C TRP A 274 -7.79 15.57 10.32
N THR A 275 -7.85 14.65 9.35
CA THR A 275 -6.66 14.08 8.73
C THR A 275 -6.81 13.89 7.22
N ALA A 276 -5.71 14.04 6.48
CA ALA A 276 -5.59 13.54 5.12
C ALA A 276 -4.77 12.25 5.11
N VAL A 277 -5.28 11.21 4.45
CA VAL A 277 -4.59 9.93 4.22
C VAL A 277 -4.22 9.82 2.75
N LYS A 278 -2.95 9.56 2.46
CA LYS A 278 -2.47 9.24 1.12
C LYS A 278 -1.82 7.87 1.17
N TRP A 279 -2.48 6.88 0.54
CA TRP A 279 -1.94 5.54 0.36
C TRP A 279 -1.07 5.48 -0.88
N ILE A 280 0.08 4.82 -0.77
CA ILE A 280 1.06 4.65 -1.86
C ILE A 280 1.19 3.17 -2.18
N ARG A 281 0.94 2.82 -3.45
CA ARG A 281 1.00 1.47 -4.00
C ARG A 281 2.43 1.08 -4.38
N VAL A 282 2.71 -0.22 -4.53
CA VAL A 282 4.02 -0.70 -5.02
C VAL A 282 4.31 -0.22 -6.45
N ALA A 283 3.28 -0.01 -7.26
CA ALA A 283 3.36 0.49 -8.63
C ALA A 283 2.24 1.49 -8.95
N LYS A 284 2.15 1.89 -10.23
CA LYS A 284 1.25 2.92 -10.75
C LYS A 284 -0.23 2.63 -10.47
N PHE A 285 -0.92 3.58 -9.85
CA PHE A 285 -2.36 3.54 -9.57
C PHE A 285 -3.13 4.34 -10.62
N ASP A 286 -3.31 3.78 -11.83
CA ASP A 286 -4.06 4.42 -12.93
C ASP A 286 -5.18 3.56 -13.55
N GLY A 287 -5.36 2.32 -13.09
CA GLY A 287 -6.34 1.38 -13.62
C GLY A 287 -5.88 0.63 -14.88
N ARG A 288 -4.66 0.88 -15.39
CA ARG A 288 -4.19 0.44 -16.72
C ARG A 288 -2.91 -0.37 -16.70
N PHE A 289 -2.31 -0.62 -15.54
CA PHE A 289 -1.10 -1.45 -15.45
C PHE A 289 -1.40 -2.91 -15.80
N THR A 290 -0.69 -3.47 -16.78
CA THR A 290 -0.91 -4.83 -17.32
C THR A 290 0.27 -5.79 -17.13
N GLY A 291 1.38 -5.34 -16.55
CA GLY A 291 2.54 -6.19 -16.26
C GLY A 291 2.36 -7.03 -14.99
N GLU A 292 3.30 -7.94 -14.77
CA GLU A 292 3.48 -8.56 -13.46
C GLU A 292 4.07 -7.55 -12.47
N LEU A 293 3.69 -7.68 -11.19
CA LEU A 293 4.24 -6.88 -10.11
C LEU A 293 4.91 -7.80 -9.09
N PRO A 294 6.04 -7.38 -8.48
CA PRO A 294 6.61 -8.04 -7.31
C PRO A 294 5.66 -7.83 -6.12
N MET A 295 4.67 -8.73 -6.03
CA MET A 295 3.63 -8.75 -5.02
C MET A 295 4.02 -9.76 -3.95
N PRO A 296 4.00 -9.40 -2.65
CA PRO A 296 4.13 -10.42 -1.61
C PRO A 296 3.02 -11.45 -1.77
N SER A 297 3.37 -12.73 -1.79
CA SER A 297 2.41 -13.82 -1.94
C SER A 297 1.41 -13.81 -0.77
N LEU A 298 0.15 -13.45 -1.06
CA LEU A 298 -0.92 -13.37 -0.07
C LEU A 298 -1.60 -14.74 0.13
N THR A 299 -0.85 -15.71 0.64
CA THR A 299 -1.32 -17.08 0.89
C THR A 299 -1.79 -17.28 2.33
N ARG A 300 -3.00 -16.78 2.65
CA ARG A 300 -3.73 -17.17 3.87
C ARG A 300 -4.67 -18.37 3.64
N GLY A 301 -4.48 -19.17 2.59
CA GLY A 301 -5.55 -20.03 2.07
C GLY A 301 -5.17 -21.37 1.42
N ASP A 302 -3.91 -21.77 1.34
CA ASP A 302 -3.51 -22.94 0.52
C ASP A 302 -3.01 -24.14 1.38
N ARG A 303 -3.56 -24.31 2.59
CA ARG A 303 -3.32 -25.47 3.49
C ARG A 303 -4.22 -26.69 3.23
N ALA A 304 -4.81 -26.80 2.04
CA ALA A 304 -5.81 -27.84 1.72
C ALA A 304 -5.59 -28.59 0.39
N ALA A 305 -4.50 -28.30 -0.34
CA ALA A 305 -4.30 -28.84 -1.70
C ALA A 305 -2.86 -29.26 -2.03
N VAL A 306 -2.00 -29.46 -1.03
CA VAL A 306 -0.69 -30.12 -1.24
C VAL A 306 -0.84 -31.59 -0.85
N ASP A 307 -0.51 -32.46 -1.79
CA ASP A 307 -0.58 -33.91 -1.70
C ASP A 307 0.06 -34.44 -0.39
N ALA A 308 -0.73 -35.17 0.41
CA ALA A 308 -0.30 -35.73 1.69
C ALA A 308 0.80 -36.81 1.57
N THR A 309 1.18 -37.19 0.35
CA THR A 309 2.27 -38.14 0.06
C THR A 309 3.62 -37.47 -0.26
N ALA A 310 3.66 -36.15 -0.48
CA ALA A 310 4.88 -35.43 -0.82
C ALA A 310 5.82 -35.29 0.41
N ARG A 311 6.99 -35.95 0.35
CA ARG A 311 7.94 -36.07 1.48
C ARG A 311 8.63 -34.77 1.91
N CYS A 312 8.59 -33.74 1.06
CA CYS A 312 9.03 -32.38 1.35
C CYS A 312 8.67 -31.46 0.17
N VAL A 313 8.50 -30.17 0.46
CA VAL A 313 8.27 -29.10 -0.52
C VAL A 313 9.15 -27.91 -0.14
N ASP A 314 9.45 -27.04 -1.10
CA ASP A 314 9.92 -25.70 -0.78
C ASP A 314 8.73 -24.88 -0.28
N GLU A 315 8.88 -24.15 0.84
CA GLU A 315 7.82 -23.34 1.44
C GLU A 315 7.64 -21.98 0.73
N TRP A 316 8.57 -21.61 -0.15
CA TRP A 316 8.64 -20.31 -0.83
C TRP A 316 8.97 -20.48 -2.32
N ASP A 317 8.26 -19.75 -3.19
CA ASP A 317 8.46 -19.79 -4.64
C ASP A 317 9.89 -19.36 -5.04
N GLU A 318 10.52 -18.51 -4.23
CA GLU A 318 11.86 -17.99 -4.44
C GLU A 318 13.00 -18.95 -4.07
N CYS A 319 12.70 -20.11 -3.46
CA CYS A 319 13.72 -21.06 -2.99
C CYS A 319 14.72 -21.48 -4.08
N ALA A 320 14.24 -21.68 -5.31
CA ALA A 320 15.08 -22.07 -6.45
C ALA A 320 16.06 -20.95 -6.88
N GLU A 321 15.69 -19.69 -6.68
CA GLU A 321 16.58 -18.55 -6.91
C GLU A 321 17.58 -18.36 -5.77
N TRP A 322 17.12 -18.50 -4.52
CA TRP A 322 17.97 -18.37 -3.35
C TRP A 322 19.05 -19.47 -3.31
N ALA A 323 18.71 -20.71 -3.64
CA ALA A 323 19.67 -21.79 -3.80
C ALA A 323 20.72 -21.47 -4.89
N ARG A 324 20.28 -21.01 -6.07
CA ARG A 324 21.16 -20.57 -7.18
C ARG A 324 22.10 -19.43 -6.79
N LYS A 325 21.70 -18.58 -5.84
CA LYS A 325 22.49 -17.47 -5.26
C LYS A 325 23.38 -17.90 -4.09
N GLY A 326 23.46 -19.20 -3.76
CA GLY A 326 24.31 -19.76 -2.71
C GLY A 326 23.79 -19.59 -1.29
N TRP A 327 22.48 -19.30 -1.11
CA TRP A 327 21.94 -19.08 0.23
C TRP A 327 21.87 -20.34 1.09
N CYS A 328 21.85 -21.54 0.51
CA CYS A 328 21.91 -22.81 1.25
C CYS A 328 23.15 -22.88 2.17
N GLU A 329 24.28 -22.32 1.72
CA GLU A 329 25.55 -22.28 2.46
C GLU A 329 25.67 -21.04 3.34
N ARG A 330 25.10 -19.90 2.90
CA ARG A 330 25.19 -18.60 3.58
C ARG A 330 24.16 -18.41 4.70
N ASN A 331 23.08 -19.18 4.68
CA ASN A 331 22.01 -19.15 5.66
C ASN A 331 21.42 -20.58 5.88
N PRO A 332 22.25 -21.55 6.30
CA PRO A 332 21.84 -22.96 6.39
C PRO A 332 20.73 -23.18 7.42
N GLU A 333 20.67 -22.38 8.49
CA GLU A 333 19.64 -22.47 9.54
C GLU A 333 18.24 -22.19 9.01
N PHE A 334 18.08 -21.19 8.15
CA PHE A 334 16.80 -20.89 7.49
C PHE A 334 16.52 -21.84 6.31
N MET A 335 17.49 -22.01 5.41
CA MET A 335 17.29 -22.70 4.14
C MET A 335 17.15 -24.22 4.30
N THR A 336 17.91 -24.82 5.23
CA THR A 336 18.08 -26.27 5.39
C THR A 336 17.92 -26.76 6.84
N GLY A 337 17.71 -25.86 7.80
CA GLY A 337 17.62 -26.20 9.21
C GLY A 337 16.26 -26.81 9.56
N VAL A 338 16.28 -27.83 10.43
CA VAL A 338 15.07 -28.47 10.95
C VAL A 338 14.20 -27.50 11.78
N ASN A 339 14.84 -26.46 12.33
CA ASN A 339 14.22 -25.34 13.03
C ASN A 339 14.29 -24.06 12.18
N GLY A 340 13.82 -24.12 10.93
CA GLY A 340 13.64 -22.95 10.07
C GLY A 340 12.83 -21.83 10.75
N ALA A 341 12.77 -20.64 10.15
CA ALA A 341 12.22 -19.43 10.77
C ALA A 341 10.99 -19.70 11.65
N ARG A 342 11.18 -19.57 12.99
CA ARG A 342 10.36 -19.69 14.22
C ARG A 342 8.95 -20.31 14.23
N ASP A 343 8.33 -20.49 13.08
CA ASP A 343 6.96 -20.86 12.81
C ASP A 343 6.81 -21.90 11.67
N SER A 344 7.90 -22.26 10.95
CA SER A 344 7.92 -23.40 10.02
C SER A 344 7.98 -24.76 10.74
N LYS A 345 7.58 -25.83 10.05
CA LYS A 345 7.69 -27.22 10.55
C LYS A 345 8.82 -28.01 9.87
N GLY A 346 9.87 -27.31 9.47
CA GLY A 346 11.02 -27.91 8.79
C GLY A 346 11.87 -26.88 8.02
N PRO A 347 12.82 -27.37 7.21
CA PRO A 347 13.64 -26.54 6.32
C PRO A 347 12.81 -25.81 5.26
N ALA A 348 12.98 -24.49 5.15
CA ALA A 348 12.14 -23.64 4.30
C ALA A 348 12.35 -23.86 2.78
N CYS A 349 13.54 -24.31 2.37
CA CYS A 349 13.93 -24.50 0.96
C CYS A 349 14.60 -25.86 0.73
N ALA A 350 14.01 -26.92 1.29
CA ALA A 350 14.61 -28.24 1.33
C ALA A 350 14.89 -28.84 -0.06
N VAL A 351 13.97 -28.65 -1.00
CA VAL A 351 14.05 -29.23 -2.35
C VAL A 351 15.08 -28.46 -3.17
N SER A 352 14.99 -27.13 -3.20
CA SER A 352 15.94 -26.29 -3.93
C SER A 352 17.37 -26.36 -3.39
N CYS A 353 17.56 -26.59 -2.09
CA CYS A 353 18.89 -26.79 -1.49
C CYS A 353 19.37 -28.26 -1.48
N GLY A 354 18.59 -29.21 -2.00
CA GLY A 354 18.96 -30.63 -1.97
C GLY A 354 19.12 -31.22 -0.55
N ALA A 355 18.43 -30.65 0.44
CA ALA A 355 18.56 -31.03 1.84
C ALA A 355 17.81 -32.36 2.12
N PRO A 356 18.34 -33.22 3.01
CA PRO A 356 17.66 -34.45 3.38
C PRO A 356 16.39 -34.16 4.18
N CYS A 357 15.24 -34.63 3.67
CA CYS A 357 13.94 -34.37 4.26
C CYS A 357 13.71 -35.21 5.53
N PRO A 358 13.18 -34.63 6.62
CA PRO A 358 13.02 -35.35 7.89
C PRO A 358 11.98 -36.48 7.79
N PRO A 359 12.12 -37.56 8.57
CA PRO A 359 11.19 -38.68 8.56
C PRO A 359 9.80 -38.24 9.03
N LEU A 360 8.75 -38.79 8.40
CA LEU A 360 7.36 -38.56 8.80
C LEU A 360 7.12 -38.98 10.27
N PRO A 361 6.30 -38.22 11.03
CA PRO A 361 5.91 -38.63 12.37
C PRO A 361 5.11 -39.95 12.32
N PRO A 362 5.32 -40.88 13.27
CA PRO A 362 4.63 -42.17 13.26
C PRO A 362 3.12 -41.99 13.39
N GLY A 363 2.36 -42.55 12.44
CA GLY A 363 0.89 -42.50 12.40
C GLY A 363 0.27 -41.80 11.19
N SER A 364 1.07 -41.35 10.20
CA SER A 364 0.58 -40.75 8.95
C SER A 364 0.63 -41.74 7.77
N ALA A 365 -0.25 -42.75 7.79
CA ALA A 365 -0.49 -43.71 6.73
C ALA A 365 -2.00 -43.85 6.47
#